data_AF-A0AAN0LUD0-F1
#
_entry.id   AF-A0AAN0LUD0-F1
#
_cell.length_a   1.000
_cell.length_b   1.000
_cell.length_c   1.000
_cell.angle_alpha   90.00
_cell.angle_beta   90.00
_cell.angle_gamma   90.00
#
_symmetry.space_group_name_H-M   'P 1'
#
loop_
_entity.id
_entity.type
_entity.pdbx_description
1 polymer ?
#
loop_
_entity_poly.entity_id
_entity_poly.type
_entity_poly.pdbx_seq_one_letter_code
_entity_poly.pdbx_strand_id
1 'polypeptide(L)'
;MQESNSPQASDSIDPSMIHPREDTVQQVRATLQAHEKIVSDFSELKRLIEAQGIEGGNQYTTYYLSADMHALAGGIKVPDNYSFIVDGTNPETGIRHTFNEYKSAAYADTIHYTGNGNGNERAMTFRNIGIEGENYYGTLSSIYQNTPITYDNVEYYGPQITHNVRGTVKIHNSNINIIRCGQAPPMKLWKQPMRYSPAKLI
;
A
#
# COMPACT_ATOMS: atom_id res chain seq x y z
N MET A 1 32.72 -4.34 77.20
CA MET A 1 31.29 -4.11 77.45
C MET A 1 30.82 -3.01 76.51
N GLN A 2 29.71 -3.27 75.84
CA GLN A 2 28.74 -2.35 75.20
C GLN A 2 29.13 -1.46 73.99
N GLU A 3 28.27 -1.62 72.97
CA GLU A 3 28.09 -0.92 71.69
C GLU A 3 27.60 0.53 71.85
N SER A 4 27.75 1.35 70.80
CA SER A 4 26.60 2.03 70.16
C SER A 4 26.97 2.72 68.82
N ASN A 5 25.95 2.84 67.97
CA ASN A 5 25.88 3.11 66.52
C ASN A 5 26.24 4.53 66.00
N SER A 6 26.87 4.57 64.80
CA SER A 6 26.58 5.27 63.52
C SER A 6 25.63 6.50 63.46
N PRO A 7 25.78 7.49 62.51
CA PRO A 7 25.75 7.22 61.05
C PRO A 7 26.49 8.15 60.01
N GLN A 8 26.81 7.51 58.88
CA GLN A 8 26.77 7.89 57.44
C GLN A 8 27.57 9.04 56.74
N ALA A 9 28.09 8.64 55.57
CA ALA A 9 28.19 9.30 54.24
C ALA A 9 29.45 10.12 53.86
N SER A 10 30.23 9.61 52.89
CA SER A 10 30.12 9.99 51.46
C SER A 10 31.38 9.54 50.67
N ASP A 11 31.23 8.53 49.81
CA ASP A 11 32.20 8.24 48.75
C ASP A 11 31.79 8.99 47.49
N SER A 12 32.61 9.96 47.09
CA SER A 12 32.46 10.73 45.85
C SER A 12 33.01 9.93 44.66
N ILE A 13 32.16 9.64 43.67
CA ILE A 13 32.56 9.08 42.37
C ILE A 13 32.91 10.22 41.41
N ASP A 14 34.10 10.12 40.80
CA ASP A 14 34.67 11.02 39.80
C ASP A 14 33.84 11.03 38.48
N PRO A 15 33.43 12.20 37.93
CA PRO A 15 32.61 12.28 36.71
C PRO A 15 33.33 11.98 35.39
N SER A 16 34.62 11.63 35.37
CA SER A 16 35.42 11.69 34.13
C SER A 16 35.42 10.46 33.22
N MET A 17 34.54 9.47 33.38
CA MET A 17 34.49 8.29 32.49
C MET A 17 33.08 7.79 32.14
N ILE A 18 32.23 8.65 31.60
CA ILE A 18 31.04 8.22 30.85
C ILE A 18 31.28 8.53 29.38
N HIS A 19 31.91 7.59 28.67
CA HIS A 19 31.72 7.52 27.22
C HIS A 19 30.25 7.21 26.97
N PRO A 20 29.55 7.97 26.10
CA PRO A 20 28.24 7.56 25.62
C PRO A 20 28.42 6.19 24.98
N ARG A 21 27.75 5.18 25.53
CA ARG A 21 27.55 3.93 24.80
C ARG A 21 26.84 4.34 23.52
N GLU A 22 27.46 4.06 22.38
CA GLU A 22 26.75 3.97 21.12
C GLU A 22 25.66 2.93 21.34
N ASP A 23 24.46 3.39 21.68
CA ASP A 23 23.25 2.59 21.58
C ASP A 23 23.11 2.31 20.08
N THR A 24 23.72 1.20 19.67
CA THR A 24 23.44 0.50 18.42
C THR A 24 21.93 0.41 18.30
N VAL A 25 21.34 1.30 17.50
CA VAL A 25 20.03 1.08 16.91
C VAL A 25 20.24 -0.10 15.96
N GLN A 26 20.12 -1.29 16.52
CA GLN A 26 20.11 -2.52 15.76
C GLN A 26 18.77 -2.51 15.03
N GLN A 27 18.78 -1.92 13.83
CA GLN A 27 17.64 -1.90 12.92
C GLN A 27 17.24 -3.36 12.69
N VAL A 28 16.15 -3.79 13.32
CA VAL A 28 15.57 -5.11 13.11
C VAL A 28 15.10 -5.11 11.66
N ARG A 29 15.93 -5.63 10.75
CA ARG A 29 15.51 -5.85 9.37
C ARG A 29 14.31 -6.78 9.43
N ALA A 30 13.17 -6.34 8.93
CA ALA A 30 12.01 -7.19 8.82
C ALA A 30 12.37 -8.40 7.94
N THR A 31 12.17 -9.60 8.48
CA THR A 31 12.27 -10.82 7.68
C THR A 31 11.01 -10.92 6.83
N LEU A 32 11.16 -10.80 5.51
CA LEU A 32 10.06 -11.01 4.56
C LEU A 32 9.54 -12.44 4.66
N GLN A 33 8.22 -12.59 4.58
CA GLN A 33 7.57 -13.90 4.51
C GLN A 33 7.72 -14.52 3.11
N ALA A 34 7.31 -15.78 2.98
CA ALA A 34 7.12 -16.38 1.68
C ALA A 34 6.14 -15.55 0.85
N HIS A 35 6.44 -15.38 -0.44
CA HIS A 35 5.62 -14.62 -1.39
C HIS A 35 5.60 -13.09 -1.17
N GLU A 36 6.49 -12.57 -0.34
CA GLU A 36 6.72 -11.13 -0.19
C GLU A 36 7.97 -10.66 -0.93
N LYS A 37 7.93 -9.43 -1.46
CA LYS A 37 9.06 -8.85 -2.19
C LYS A 37 9.12 -7.34 -1.99
N ILE A 38 10.30 -6.83 -1.63
CA ILE A 38 10.60 -5.40 -1.74
C ILE A 38 10.96 -5.09 -3.20
N VAL A 39 10.31 -4.08 -3.77
CA VAL A 39 10.50 -3.60 -5.14
C VAL A 39 10.99 -2.16 -5.15
N SER A 40 11.92 -1.87 -6.04
CA SER A 40 12.66 -0.60 -6.08
C SER A 40 12.20 0.37 -7.18
N ASP A 41 11.51 -0.13 -8.20
CA ASP A 41 10.94 0.70 -9.25
C ASP A 41 9.72 0.04 -9.93
N PHE A 42 9.05 0.81 -10.79
CA PHE A 42 7.86 0.37 -11.50
C PHE A 42 8.14 -0.75 -12.50
N SER A 43 9.32 -0.79 -13.12
CA SER A 43 9.68 -1.83 -14.09
C SER A 43 9.84 -3.20 -13.40
N GLU A 44 10.44 -3.22 -12.21
CA GLU A 44 10.53 -4.40 -11.36
C GLU A 44 9.13 -4.88 -10.95
N LEU A 45 8.29 -3.98 -10.44
CA LEU A 45 6.91 -4.30 -10.05
C LEU A 45 6.11 -4.86 -11.23
N LYS A 46 6.14 -4.19 -12.38
CA LYS A 46 5.49 -4.63 -13.63
C LYS A 46 5.93 -6.04 -14.01
N ARG A 47 7.25 -6.27 -14.11
CA ARG A 47 7.81 -7.57 -14.50
C ARG A 47 7.38 -8.68 -13.55
N LEU A 48 7.38 -8.42 -12.25
CA LEU A 48 7.02 -9.43 -11.24
C LEU A 48 5.53 -9.78 -11.27
N ILE A 49 4.64 -8.78 -11.42
CA ILE A 49 3.20 -9.01 -11.54
C ILE A 49 2.87 -9.72 -12.86
N GLU A 50 3.45 -9.29 -13.98
CA GLU A 50 3.19 -9.87 -15.30
C GLU A 50 3.72 -11.30 -15.45
N ALA A 51 4.75 -11.68 -14.68
CA ALA A 51 5.31 -13.03 -14.69
C ALA A 51 4.52 -14.05 -13.84
N GLN A 52 3.46 -13.64 -13.14
CA GLN A 52 2.68 -14.54 -12.28
C GLN A 52 1.90 -15.56 -13.11
N GLY A 53 1.81 -16.79 -12.60
CA GLY A 53 1.18 -17.91 -13.31
C GLY A 53 2.09 -18.62 -14.32
N ILE A 54 3.36 -18.22 -14.44
CA ILE A 54 4.37 -18.98 -15.20
C ILE A 54 4.95 -20.07 -14.30
N GLU A 55 4.89 -21.32 -14.74
CA GLU A 55 5.43 -22.48 -14.02
C GLU A 55 6.94 -22.29 -13.74
N GLY A 56 7.37 -22.50 -12.49
CA GLY A 56 8.75 -22.23 -12.04
C GLY A 56 9.08 -20.75 -11.78
N GLY A 57 8.12 -19.83 -11.96
CA GLY A 57 8.26 -18.42 -11.60
C GLY A 57 8.13 -18.17 -10.09
N ASN A 58 8.72 -17.07 -9.62
CA ASN A 58 8.51 -16.60 -8.25
C ASN A 58 7.05 -16.19 -8.06
N GLN A 59 6.35 -16.87 -7.15
CA GLN A 59 4.99 -16.51 -6.76
C GLN A 59 5.06 -15.43 -5.70
N TYR A 60 5.02 -14.16 -6.08
CA TYR A 60 4.90 -13.08 -5.10
C TYR A 60 3.44 -12.64 -5.08
N THR A 61 2.91 -12.28 -3.91
CA THR A 61 1.55 -11.76 -3.74
C THR A 61 1.53 -10.46 -2.96
N THR A 62 2.61 -10.11 -2.28
CA THR A 62 2.77 -8.84 -1.57
C THR A 62 4.04 -8.15 -2.04
N TYR A 63 3.89 -6.90 -2.44
CA TYR A 63 4.97 -6.04 -2.90
C TYR A 63 5.09 -4.84 -1.97
N TYR A 64 6.28 -4.66 -1.38
CA TYR A 64 6.63 -3.50 -0.56
C TYR A 64 7.45 -2.51 -1.38
N LEU A 65 7.10 -1.24 -1.36
CA LEU A 65 7.87 -0.22 -2.08
C LEU A 65 9.10 0.17 -1.26
N SER A 66 10.28 0.26 -1.88
CA SER A 66 11.48 0.85 -1.26
C SER A 66 11.85 2.23 -1.81
N ALA A 67 11.08 2.72 -2.78
CA ALA A 67 11.19 4.04 -3.37
C ALA A 67 9.82 4.48 -3.90
N ASP A 68 9.69 5.77 -4.20
CA ASP A 68 8.52 6.27 -4.92
C ASP A 68 8.47 5.65 -6.32
N MET A 69 7.27 5.22 -6.72
CA MET A 69 7.02 4.57 -7.99
C MET A 69 6.59 5.60 -9.02
N HIS A 70 7.12 5.50 -10.23
CA HIS A 70 6.69 6.30 -11.38
C HIS A 70 6.21 5.36 -12.47
N ALA A 71 4.90 5.34 -12.69
CA ALA A 71 4.31 4.49 -13.71
C ALA A 71 4.79 4.88 -15.12
N LEU A 72 4.94 3.86 -15.97
CA LEU A 72 5.39 3.99 -17.34
C LEU A 72 4.23 3.72 -18.31
N ALA A 73 4.37 4.22 -19.54
CA ALA A 73 3.49 3.82 -20.64
C ALA A 73 3.42 2.29 -20.78
N GLY A 74 2.24 1.77 -21.12
CA GLY A 74 1.96 0.33 -21.16
C GLY A 74 1.60 -0.29 -19.81
N GLY A 75 1.54 0.50 -18.73
CA GLY A 75 0.90 0.13 -17.46
C GLY A 75 1.41 -1.19 -16.86
N ILE A 76 0.52 -1.94 -16.19
CA ILE A 76 0.79 -3.32 -15.75
C ILE A 76 -0.39 -4.19 -16.17
N LYS A 77 -0.10 -5.26 -16.92
CA LYS A 77 -1.09 -6.26 -17.30
C LYS A 77 -1.18 -7.33 -16.20
N VAL A 78 -2.27 -7.33 -15.45
CA VAL A 78 -2.48 -8.31 -14.38
C VAL A 78 -2.89 -9.66 -14.99
N PRO A 79 -2.15 -10.76 -14.72
CA PRO A 79 -2.50 -12.09 -15.22
C PRO A 79 -3.83 -12.62 -14.69
N ASP A 80 -4.34 -13.64 -15.39
CA ASP A 80 -5.57 -14.32 -15.02
C ASP A 80 -5.45 -14.98 -13.64
N ASN A 81 -6.51 -14.91 -12.84
CA ASN A 81 -6.62 -15.47 -11.48
C ASN A 81 -5.54 -15.03 -10.48
N TYR A 82 -4.89 -13.89 -10.72
CA TYR A 82 -3.89 -13.35 -9.81
C TYR A 82 -4.48 -12.28 -8.88
N SER A 83 -4.15 -12.38 -7.59
CA SER A 83 -4.48 -11.41 -6.55
C SER A 83 -3.19 -10.91 -5.91
N PHE A 84 -3.14 -9.63 -5.56
CA PHE A 84 -1.93 -9.04 -4.97
C PHE A 84 -2.21 -7.87 -4.04
N ILE A 85 -1.18 -7.54 -3.27
CA ILE A 85 -1.09 -6.39 -2.40
C ILE A 85 0.12 -5.55 -2.83
N VAL A 86 -0.10 -4.25 -3.04
CA VAL A 86 0.97 -3.25 -3.06
C VAL A 86 0.89 -2.48 -1.75
N ASP A 87 1.90 -2.65 -0.91
CA ASP A 87 2.09 -1.94 0.33
C ASP A 87 3.13 -0.83 0.13
N GLY A 88 2.73 0.42 0.33
CA GLY A 88 3.61 1.57 0.15
C GLY A 88 4.69 1.70 1.22
N THR A 89 4.64 0.92 2.30
CA THR A 89 5.61 1.01 3.39
C THR A 89 6.72 -0.02 3.26
N ASN A 90 7.97 0.43 3.20
CA ASN A 90 9.11 -0.48 3.26
C ASN A 90 9.22 -1.10 4.66
N PRO A 91 9.14 -2.43 4.83
CA PRO A 91 9.15 -3.06 6.14
C PRO A 91 10.52 -3.01 6.83
N GLU A 92 11.61 -2.77 6.11
CA GLU A 92 12.96 -2.63 6.68
C GLU A 92 13.24 -1.23 7.23
N THR A 93 12.61 -0.20 6.66
CA THR A 93 12.87 1.21 7.01
C THR A 93 11.67 1.90 7.67
N GLY A 94 10.47 1.35 7.53
CA GLY A 94 9.22 1.98 7.96
C GLY A 94 8.80 3.18 7.11
N ILE A 95 9.53 3.50 6.03
CA ILE A 95 9.23 4.65 5.17
C ILE A 95 8.06 4.32 4.26
N ARG A 96 7.07 5.21 4.23
CA ARG A 96 5.93 5.17 3.31
C ARG A 96 6.26 5.92 2.03
N HIS A 97 5.99 5.29 0.89
CA HIS A 97 6.27 5.78 -0.45
C HIS A 97 5.00 6.13 -1.23
N THR A 98 5.22 6.82 -2.35
CA THR A 98 4.17 7.31 -3.26
C THR A 98 4.16 6.53 -4.58
N PHE A 99 2.98 6.22 -5.10
CA PHE A 99 2.79 5.74 -6.47
C PHE A 99 2.29 6.89 -7.34
N ASN A 100 3.12 7.32 -8.28
CA ASN A 100 2.81 8.36 -9.25
C ASN A 100 2.27 7.70 -10.53
N GLU A 101 1.00 7.95 -10.83
CA GLU A 101 0.37 7.41 -12.03
C GLU A 101 0.93 8.02 -13.32
N TYR A 102 0.81 7.27 -14.42
CA TYR A 102 1.18 7.76 -15.73
C TYR A 102 0.03 8.58 -16.32
N LYS A 103 0.32 9.84 -16.68
CA LYS A 103 -0.64 10.75 -17.31
C LYS A 103 -1.10 10.22 -18.66
N SER A 104 -2.28 9.63 -18.69
CA SER A 104 -2.84 9.07 -19.91
C SER A 104 -4.36 8.98 -19.88
N ALA A 105 -4.93 9.00 -21.08
CA ALA A 105 -6.33 8.66 -21.34
C ALA A 105 -6.50 7.24 -21.89
N ALA A 106 -5.45 6.41 -21.93
CA ALA A 106 -5.51 5.04 -22.39
C ALA A 106 -5.60 4.05 -21.22
N TYR A 107 -6.51 3.09 -21.30
CA TYR A 107 -6.70 2.08 -20.26
C TYR A 107 -5.48 1.16 -20.09
N ALA A 108 -4.69 0.97 -21.16
CA ALA A 108 -3.52 0.11 -21.13
C ALA A 108 -2.34 0.73 -20.36
N ASP A 109 -2.39 2.03 -20.07
CA ASP A 109 -1.34 2.75 -19.32
C ASP A 109 -1.55 2.74 -17.80
N THR A 110 -2.63 2.14 -17.31
CA THR A 110 -2.84 1.88 -15.89
C THR A 110 -2.57 0.41 -15.56
N ILE A 111 -2.61 0.05 -14.27
CA ILE A 111 -2.71 -1.34 -13.86
C ILE A 111 -4.07 -1.85 -14.33
N HIS A 112 -4.11 -2.86 -15.18
CA HIS A 112 -5.35 -3.31 -15.79
C HIS A 112 -5.42 -4.82 -15.89
N TYR A 113 -6.64 -5.32 -15.78
CA TYR A 113 -6.91 -6.74 -15.89
C TYR A 113 -7.11 -7.16 -17.35
N THR A 114 -6.60 -8.32 -17.74
CA THR A 114 -6.76 -8.84 -19.11
C THR A 114 -7.56 -10.13 -19.25
N GLY A 115 -7.92 -10.76 -18.14
CA GLY A 115 -8.55 -12.07 -18.14
C GLY A 115 -10.07 -12.08 -18.29
N ASN A 116 -10.57 -13.15 -18.88
CA ASN A 116 -11.94 -13.26 -19.36
C ASN A 116 -12.90 -13.77 -18.27
N GLY A 117 -13.29 -12.91 -17.32
CA GLY A 117 -14.55 -12.99 -16.53
C GLY A 117 -14.97 -14.34 -15.88
N ASN A 118 -14.06 -15.29 -15.70
CA ASN A 118 -14.31 -16.70 -15.36
C ASN A 118 -14.70 -16.94 -13.89
N GLY A 119 -15.39 -15.99 -13.26
CA GLY A 119 -16.11 -16.17 -11.99
C GLY A 119 -15.26 -16.20 -10.72
N ASN A 120 -13.96 -16.47 -10.79
CA ASN A 120 -13.11 -16.47 -9.59
C ASN A 120 -12.79 -15.05 -9.11
N GLU A 121 -12.85 -14.84 -7.79
CA GLU A 121 -12.50 -13.57 -7.16
C GLU A 121 -11.02 -13.22 -7.40
N ARG A 122 -10.77 -11.95 -7.76
CA ARG A 122 -9.42 -11.39 -7.95
C ARG A 122 -9.28 -10.12 -7.12
N ALA A 123 -8.62 -10.25 -5.98
CA ALA A 123 -8.45 -9.15 -5.04
C ALA A 123 -7.17 -8.38 -5.34
N MET A 124 -7.31 -7.08 -5.57
CA MET A 124 -6.18 -6.16 -5.66
C MET A 124 -6.26 -5.16 -4.52
N THR A 125 -5.18 -5.05 -3.76
CA THR A 125 -5.12 -4.16 -2.59
C THR A 125 -3.98 -3.19 -2.72
N PHE A 126 -4.27 -1.91 -2.51
CA PHE A 126 -3.28 -0.86 -2.28
C PHE A 126 -3.40 -0.45 -0.82
N ARG A 127 -2.30 -0.48 -0.08
CA ARG A 127 -2.34 -0.07 1.32
C ARG A 127 -1.10 0.69 1.78
N ASN A 128 -1.28 1.51 2.82
CA ASN A 128 -0.22 2.32 3.41
C ASN A 128 0.61 3.08 2.36
N ILE A 129 -0.06 3.74 1.41
CA ILE A 129 0.59 4.31 0.22
C ILE A 129 0.01 5.69 -0.11
N GLY A 130 0.87 6.61 -0.56
CA GLY A 130 0.42 7.84 -1.21
C GLY A 130 0.21 7.59 -2.70
N ILE A 131 -0.81 8.17 -3.32
CA ILE A 131 -1.08 8.01 -4.75
C ILE A 131 -1.36 9.38 -5.38
N GLU A 132 -0.50 9.74 -6.32
CA GLU A 132 -0.68 10.92 -7.17
C GLU A 132 -1.30 10.47 -8.50
N GLY A 133 -2.59 10.77 -8.65
CA GLY A 133 -3.44 10.31 -9.72
C GLY A 133 -3.45 11.25 -10.92
N GLU A 134 -3.10 10.71 -12.08
CA GLU A 134 -3.09 11.43 -13.36
C GLU A 134 -3.71 10.63 -14.51
N ASN A 135 -4.00 9.34 -14.31
CA ASN A 135 -4.60 8.49 -15.33
C ASN A 135 -6.13 8.63 -15.35
N TYR A 136 -6.72 8.74 -16.54
CA TYR A 136 -8.18 8.81 -16.69
C TYR A 136 -8.90 7.57 -16.12
N TYR A 137 -8.24 6.41 -16.16
CA TYR A 137 -8.76 5.16 -15.63
C TYR A 137 -8.34 4.87 -14.18
N GLY A 138 -7.64 5.82 -13.54
CA GLY A 138 -7.14 5.74 -12.17
C GLY A 138 -5.98 4.78 -11.98
N THR A 139 -5.71 4.41 -10.73
CA THR A 139 -4.56 3.57 -10.35
C THR A 139 -4.71 2.15 -10.88
N LEU A 140 -5.96 1.69 -10.95
CA LEU A 140 -6.33 0.39 -11.46
C LEU A 140 -7.64 0.46 -12.25
N SER A 141 -7.71 -0.29 -13.35
CA SER A 141 -8.91 -0.43 -14.17
C SER A 141 -9.34 -1.88 -14.34
N SER A 142 -10.64 -2.12 -14.19
CA SER A 142 -11.29 -3.39 -14.45
C SER A 142 -12.69 -3.19 -15.02
N ILE A 143 -13.06 -4.01 -15.99
CA ILE A 143 -14.43 -4.09 -16.52
C ILE A 143 -15.15 -5.40 -16.12
N TYR A 144 -14.48 -6.24 -15.32
CA TYR A 144 -14.93 -7.61 -15.02
C TYR A 144 -15.61 -7.69 -13.65
N GLN A 145 -16.56 -8.64 -13.53
CA GLN A 145 -17.15 -9.01 -12.24
C GLN A 145 -16.10 -9.67 -11.33
N ASN A 146 -16.40 -9.74 -10.03
CA ASN A 146 -15.56 -10.42 -9.03
C ASN A 146 -14.12 -9.87 -8.98
N THR A 147 -13.96 -8.57 -9.23
CA THR A 147 -12.70 -7.84 -9.07
C THR A 147 -12.80 -6.87 -7.90
N PRO A 148 -12.71 -7.35 -6.63
CA PRO A 148 -12.64 -6.46 -5.49
C PRO A 148 -11.31 -5.70 -5.50
N ILE A 149 -11.41 -4.37 -5.54
CA ILE A 149 -10.28 -3.46 -5.39
C ILE A 149 -10.37 -2.82 -4.01
N THR A 150 -9.32 -2.94 -3.20
CA THR A 150 -9.27 -2.39 -1.84
C THR A 150 -8.21 -1.31 -1.75
N TYR A 151 -8.59 -0.16 -1.19
CA TYR A 151 -7.69 0.90 -0.77
C TYR A 151 -7.77 1.01 0.75
N ASP A 152 -6.69 0.73 1.47
CA ASP A 152 -6.65 0.76 2.94
C ASP A 152 -5.49 1.63 3.44
N ASN A 153 -5.78 2.64 4.25
CA ASN A 153 -4.77 3.63 4.67
C ASN A 153 -4.05 4.27 3.46
N VAL A 154 -4.84 4.77 2.51
CA VAL A 154 -4.37 5.41 1.27
C VAL A 154 -4.61 6.92 1.34
N GLU A 155 -3.61 7.68 0.89
CA GLU A 155 -3.76 9.11 0.59
C GLU A 155 -3.77 9.24 -0.92
N TYR A 156 -4.91 9.64 -1.48
CA TYR A 156 -5.06 9.77 -2.93
C TYR A 156 -5.35 11.23 -3.31
N TYR A 157 -4.64 11.73 -4.31
CA TYR A 157 -4.88 13.03 -4.93
C TYR A 157 -4.96 12.87 -6.44
N GLY A 158 -6.13 13.09 -7.05
CA GLY A 158 -6.26 12.97 -8.51
C GLY A 158 -7.69 12.97 -9.00
N PRO A 159 -7.93 12.76 -10.30
CA PRO A 159 -9.25 12.91 -10.89
C PRO A 159 -10.16 11.70 -10.68
N GLN A 160 -9.60 10.48 -10.66
CA GLN A 160 -10.36 9.25 -10.51
C GLN A 160 -9.47 8.15 -9.94
N ILE A 161 -9.80 7.63 -8.75
CA ILE A 161 -8.94 6.65 -8.06
C ILE A 161 -8.90 5.28 -8.76
N THR A 162 -10.02 4.87 -9.36
CA THR A 162 -10.15 3.55 -9.97
C THR A 162 -11.28 3.57 -10.99
N HIS A 163 -11.14 2.78 -12.05
CA HIS A 163 -12.22 2.51 -12.99
C HIS A 163 -12.67 1.06 -12.85
N ASN A 164 -13.71 0.79 -12.07
CA ASN A 164 -14.23 -0.57 -11.88
C ASN A 164 -15.70 -0.66 -12.29
N VAL A 165 -15.96 -1.17 -13.50
CA VAL A 165 -17.31 -1.11 -14.12
C VAL A 165 -18.27 -2.13 -13.51
N ARG A 166 -17.77 -3.33 -13.16
CA ARG A 166 -18.60 -4.48 -12.76
C ARG A 166 -18.15 -5.15 -11.45
N GLY A 167 -17.08 -4.66 -10.84
CA GLY A 167 -16.58 -5.16 -9.56
C GLY A 167 -16.99 -4.28 -8.38
N THR A 168 -16.28 -4.45 -7.27
CA THR A 168 -16.51 -3.71 -6.01
C THR A 168 -15.25 -2.96 -5.64
N VAL A 169 -15.41 -1.73 -5.14
CA VAL A 169 -14.32 -0.94 -4.58
C VAL A 169 -14.56 -0.78 -3.08
N LYS A 170 -13.58 -1.16 -2.27
CA LYS A 170 -13.57 -1.00 -0.81
C LYS A 170 -12.55 0.06 -0.45
N ILE A 171 -12.94 1.06 0.33
CA ILE A 171 -12.07 2.15 0.76
C ILE A 171 -12.15 2.23 2.28
N HIS A 172 -11.04 1.97 2.96
CA HIS A 172 -10.95 1.94 4.43
C HIS A 172 -9.83 2.87 4.89
N ASN A 173 -10.05 3.59 6.00
CA ASN A 173 -9.02 4.42 6.65
C ASN A 173 -8.25 5.36 5.72
N SER A 174 -8.88 5.80 4.63
CA SER A 174 -8.20 6.50 3.53
C SER A 174 -8.69 7.94 3.39
N ASN A 175 -7.79 8.81 2.93
CA ASN A 175 -8.12 10.18 2.56
C ASN A 175 -8.09 10.32 1.03
N ILE A 176 -9.27 10.52 0.42
CA ILE A 176 -9.42 10.54 -1.03
C ILE A 176 -9.81 11.95 -1.49
N ASN A 177 -8.88 12.64 -2.13
CA ASN A 177 -9.05 13.99 -2.66
C ASN A 177 -9.26 13.92 -4.17
N ILE A 178 -10.52 14.04 -4.58
CA ILE A 178 -10.89 14.08 -5.99
C ILE A 178 -10.76 15.51 -6.50
N ILE A 179 -9.76 15.76 -7.33
CA ILE A 179 -9.43 17.08 -7.88
C ILE A 179 -9.43 17.08 -9.40
N ARG A 180 -9.66 18.23 -10.00
CA ARG A 180 -9.56 18.39 -11.45
C ARG A 180 -8.09 18.48 -11.86
N CYS A 181 -7.48 17.34 -12.18
CA CYS A 181 -6.23 17.25 -12.92
C CYS A 181 -6.55 17.27 -14.43
N GLY A 182 -5.83 18.09 -15.21
CA GLY A 182 -6.23 18.67 -16.50
C GLY A 182 -6.67 17.77 -17.67
N GLN A 183 -6.86 16.45 -17.50
CA GLN A 183 -7.30 15.53 -18.56
C GLN A 183 -8.58 14.73 -18.24
N ALA A 184 -8.98 14.61 -16.97
CA ALA A 184 -10.14 13.82 -16.57
C ALA A 184 -11.10 14.64 -15.68
N PRO A 185 -12.42 14.59 -15.91
CA PRO A 185 -13.37 15.18 -14.98
C PRO A 185 -13.32 14.43 -13.64
N PRO A 186 -13.49 15.14 -12.50
CA PRO A 186 -13.47 14.50 -11.19
C PRO A 186 -14.56 13.42 -11.05
N MET A 187 -14.19 12.27 -10.47
CA MET A 187 -15.09 11.13 -10.23
C MET A 187 -16.29 11.52 -9.35
N LYS A 188 -17.50 11.08 -9.74
CA LYS A 188 -18.71 11.22 -8.91
C LYS A 188 -18.78 10.09 -7.87
N LEU A 189 -18.63 10.43 -6.60
CA LEU A 189 -18.87 9.52 -5.47
C LEU A 189 -20.37 9.44 -5.16
N TRP A 190 -20.97 8.26 -5.31
CA TRP A 190 -22.32 7.99 -4.82
C TRP A 190 -22.25 7.62 -3.33
N LYS A 191 -22.73 8.49 -2.44
CA LYS A 191 -22.97 8.11 -1.04
C LYS A 191 -24.21 7.21 -1.02
N GLN A 192 -24.07 5.94 -0.63
CA GLN A 192 -25.24 5.16 -0.23
C GLN A 192 -25.77 5.73 1.09
N PRO A 193 -27.03 6.18 1.18
CA PRO A 193 -27.58 6.59 2.46
C PRO A 193 -27.69 5.36 3.37
N MET A 194 -27.06 5.42 4.55
CA MET A 194 -27.31 4.45 5.62
C MET A 194 -28.81 4.45 5.93
N ARG A 195 -29.51 3.39 5.56
CA ARG A 195 -30.89 3.17 6.02
C ARG A 195 -30.82 2.66 7.45
N TYR A 196 -30.97 3.56 8.42
CA TYR A 196 -31.32 3.16 9.77
C TYR A 196 -32.73 2.56 9.75
N SER A 197 -32.84 1.26 10.00
CA SER A 197 -34.12 0.65 10.33
C SER A 197 -34.31 0.78 11.84
N PRO A 198 -35.28 1.56 12.35
CA PRO A 198 -35.59 1.52 13.77
C PRO A 198 -36.11 0.12 14.12
N ALA A 199 -35.51 -0.49 15.14
CA ALA A 199 -36.00 -1.73 15.71
C ALA A 199 -37.45 -1.53 16.18
N LYS A 200 -38.36 -2.39 15.72
CA LYS A 200 -39.68 -2.51 16.34
C LYS A 200 -39.47 -3.02 17.77
N LEU A 201 -39.68 -2.14 18.75
CA LEU A 201 -40.00 -2.56 20.11
C LEU A 201 -41.34 -3.31 20.05
N ILE A 202 -41.33 -4.57 20.45
CA ILE A 202 -42.51 -5.38 20.76
C ILE A 202 -42.53 -5.52 22.28
#